data_AF-A0A3D1TM34-F1
#
_entry.id   AF-A0A3D1TM34-F1
#
_cell.length_a   1.000
_cell.length_b   1.000
_cell.length_c   1.000
_cell.angle_alpha   90.00
_cell.angle_beta   90.00
_cell.angle_gamma   90.00
#
_symmetry.space_group_name_H-M   'P 1'
#
loop_
_entity.id
_entity.type
_entity.pdbx_description
1 polymer ?
#
loop_
_entity_poly.entity_id
_entity_poly.type
_entity_poly.pdbx_seq_one_letter_code
_entity_poly.pdbx_strand_id
1 'polypeptide(L)'
;MNRDDLIRSAGGLAQPQADAAEEFQQKMDALAAELNRQMLQRPDLERLIGPDNQEMMQDNSRNFCRFMSSQFRAYEPVALVETALWVFRAYRAHGFQITYWPAYLDTFAEISRAQLSGKAFGQIYPFLEWLILQIPALVAISDQELAQPLPEDLPHE
;
A
#
# COMPACT_ATOMS: atom_id res chain seq x y z
N MET A 1 14.25 0.11 -13.00
CA MET A 1 14.19 1.33 -12.16
C MET A 1 14.95 1.05 -10.89
N ASN A 2 15.74 2.02 -10.43
CA ASN A 2 16.35 2.01 -9.10
C ASN A 2 15.50 2.84 -8.11
N ARG A 3 15.97 2.98 -6.88
CA ARG A 3 15.30 3.77 -5.82
C ARG A 3 15.06 5.23 -6.23
N ASP A 4 16.06 5.89 -6.82
CA ASP A 4 15.93 7.29 -7.27
C ASP A 4 14.92 7.44 -8.41
N ASP A 5 14.83 6.46 -9.31
CA ASP A 5 13.83 6.44 -10.37
C ASP A 5 12.41 6.29 -9.78
N LEU A 6 12.24 5.47 -8.74
CA LEU A 6 10.96 5.35 -8.03
C LEU A 6 10.56 6.69 -7.41
N ILE A 7 11.46 7.35 -6.67
CA ILE A 7 11.21 8.67 -6.05
C ILE A 7 10.84 9.70 -7.12
N ARG A 8 11.60 9.74 -8.23
CA ARG A 8 11.32 10.65 -9.34
C ARG A 8 9.95 10.39 -9.95
N SER A 9 9.58 9.13 -10.18
CA SER A 9 8.28 8.76 -10.74
C SER A 9 7.12 9.06 -9.79
N ALA A 10 7.30 8.80 -8.49
CA ALA A 10 6.33 9.15 -7.45
C ALA A 10 6.13 10.67 -7.37
N GLY A 11 7.18 11.47 -7.60
CA GLY A 11 7.09 12.93 -7.68
C GLY A 11 6.18 13.45 -8.80
N GLY A 12 5.80 12.61 -9.76
CA GLY A 12 4.81 12.95 -10.80
C GLY A 12 3.35 12.78 -10.35
N LEU A 13 3.09 12.20 -9.17
CA LEU A 13 1.75 12.07 -8.63
C LEU A 13 1.25 13.43 -8.12
N ALA A 14 0.00 13.75 -8.44
CA ALA A 14 -0.65 14.96 -7.97
C ALA A 14 -1.30 14.70 -6.61
N GLN A 15 -0.99 15.54 -5.61
CA GLN A 15 -1.69 15.48 -4.33
C GLN A 15 -3.20 15.67 -4.55
N PRO A 16 -4.06 14.82 -3.95
CA PRO A 16 -5.50 15.00 -4.02
C PRO A 16 -5.94 16.35 -3.45
N GLN A 17 -7.04 16.87 -3.97
CA GLN A 17 -7.74 18.02 -3.43
C GLN A 17 -8.26 17.73 -2.03
N ALA A 18 -8.40 18.77 -1.23
CA ALA A 18 -8.79 18.66 0.18
C ALA A 18 -10.09 17.86 0.40
N ASP A 19 -11.08 18.01 -0.50
CA ASP A 19 -12.35 17.29 -0.40
C ASP A 19 -12.22 15.79 -0.72
N ALA A 20 -11.39 15.42 -1.70
CA ALA A 20 -11.06 14.03 -2.00
C ALA A 20 -10.27 13.37 -0.85
N ALA A 21 -9.28 14.08 -0.29
CA ALA A 21 -8.52 13.62 0.86
C ALA A 21 -9.39 13.48 2.11
N GLU A 22 -10.35 14.39 2.32
CA GLU A 22 -11.31 14.32 3.40
C GLU A 22 -12.27 13.14 3.24
N GLU A 23 -12.81 12.91 2.03
CA GLU A 23 -13.69 11.77 1.77
C GLU A 23 -12.96 10.44 2.07
N PHE A 24 -11.71 10.31 1.62
CA PHE A 24 -10.91 9.13 1.93
C PHE A 24 -10.70 8.96 3.43
N GLN A 25 -10.30 10.03 4.13
CA GLN A 25 -10.11 10.01 5.58
C GLN A 25 -11.37 9.56 6.33
N GLN A 26 -12.55 10.02 5.92
CA GLN A 26 -13.83 9.66 6.54
C GLN A 26 -14.20 8.18 6.30
N LYS A 27 -13.71 7.58 5.21
CA LYS A 27 -14.04 6.20 4.81
C LYS A 27 -12.92 5.20 5.08
N MET A 28 -11.74 5.65 5.51
CA MET A 28 -10.52 4.82 5.59
C MET A 28 -10.72 3.54 6.42
N ASP A 29 -11.44 3.62 7.53
CA ASP A 29 -11.70 2.45 8.39
C ASP A 29 -12.64 1.45 7.72
N ALA A 30 -13.65 1.93 6.99
CA ALA A 30 -14.57 1.10 6.22
C ALA A 30 -13.87 0.42 5.04
N LEU A 31 -12.98 1.14 4.35
CA LEU A 31 -12.16 0.62 3.26
C LEU A 31 -11.23 -0.50 3.78
N ALA A 32 -10.53 -0.27 4.90
CA ALA A 32 -9.66 -1.27 5.51
C ALA A 32 -10.43 -2.51 5.99
N ALA A 33 -11.60 -2.32 6.62
CA ALA A 33 -12.45 -3.41 7.06
C ALA A 33 -12.96 -4.26 5.88
N GLU A 34 -13.37 -3.62 4.79
CA GLU A 34 -13.82 -4.32 3.59
C GLU A 34 -12.67 -5.06 2.90
N LEU A 35 -11.47 -4.47 2.84
CA LEU A 35 -10.29 -5.15 2.31
C LEU A 35 -9.97 -6.41 3.11
N ASN A 36 -9.96 -6.31 4.44
CA ASN A 36 -9.77 -7.46 5.31
C ASN A 36 -10.84 -8.53 5.07
N ARG A 37 -12.12 -8.13 4.99
CA ARG A 37 -13.22 -9.05 4.72
C ARG A 37 -13.02 -9.81 3.41
N GLN A 38 -12.64 -9.14 2.32
CA GLN A 38 -12.42 -9.77 1.02
C GLN A 38 -11.17 -10.65 1.01
N MET A 39 -10.06 -10.19 1.59
CA MET A 39 -8.81 -10.96 1.65
C MET A 39 -8.96 -12.24 2.49
N LEU A 40 -9.68 -12.18 3.62
CA LEU A 40 -9.97 -13.35 4.47
C LEU A 40 -10.84 -14.42 3.79
N GLN A 41 -11.60 -14.04 2.76
CA GLN A 41 -12.43 -14.96 1.98
C GLN A 41 -11.67 -15.64 0.85
N ARG A 42 -10.40 -15.30 0.62
CA ARG A 42 -9.61 -15.89 -0.46
C ARG A 42 -9.24 -17.34 -0.14
N PRO A 43 -9.51 -18.29 -1.05
CA PRO A 43 -9.14 -19.69 -0.84
C PRO A 43 -7.62 -19.90 -0.86
N ASP A 44 -6.86 -18.97 -1.46
CA ASP A 44 -5.42 -19.02 -1.56
C ASP A 44 -4.70 -18.13 -0.52
N LEU A 45 -5.41 -17.60 0.48
CA LEU A 45 -4.85 -16.62 1.42
C LEU A 45 -3.57 -17.10 2.09
N GLU A 46 -3.58 -18.29 2.71
CA GLU A 46 -2.41 -18.82 3.42
C GLU A 46 -1.19 -18.96 2.50
N ARG A 47 -1.40 -19.31 1.22
CA ARG A 47 -0.34 -19.34 0.21
C ARG A 47 0.21 -17.94 -0.08
N LEU A 48 -0.60 -16.90 0.01
CA LEU A 48 -0.18 -15.51 -0.25
C LEU A 48 0.58 -14.91 0.93
N ILE A 49 0.14 -15.17 2.16
CA ILE A 49 0.66 -14.47 3.34
C ILE A 49 1.57 -15.34 4.23
N GLY A 50 1.61 -16.66 4.01
CA GLY A 50 2.24 -17.62 4.92
C GLY A 50 1.32 -18.02 6.07
N PRO A 51 1.65 -19.10 6.80
CA PRO A 51 0.87 -19.54 7.95
C PRO A 51 0.90 -18.47 9.06
N ASP A 52 -0.19 -18.39 9.84
CA ASP A 52 -0.32 -17.54 11.04
C ASP A 52 -0.15 -16.02 10.84
N ASN A 53 -0.17 -15.52 9.60
CA ASN A 53 0.03 -14.09 9.29
C ASN A 53 -1.25 -13.27 9.08
N GLN A 54 -2.43 -13.82 9.38
CA GLN A 54 -3.71 -13.16 9.11
C GLN A 54 -3.86 -11.83 9.87
N GLU A 55 -3.43 -11.79 11.13
CA GLU A 55 -3.48 -10.57 11.95
C GLU A 55 -2.56 -9.48 11.37
N MET A 56 -1.33 -9.84 11.01
CA MET A 56 -0.38 -8.94 10.37
C MET A 56 -0.91 -8.38 9.04
N MET A 57 -1.58 -9.20 8.23
CA MET A 57 -2.26 -8.73 7.02
C MET A 57 -3.37 -7.71 7.35
N GLN A 58 -4.15 -7.95 8.42
CA GLN A 58 -5.21 -7.03 8.81
C GLN A 58 -4.68 -5.70 9.35
N ASP A 59 -3.57 -5.74 10.10
CA ASP A 59 -2.83 -4.55 10.51
C ASP A 59 -2.29 -3.78 9.31
N ASN A 60 -1.78 -4.48 8.28
CA ASN A 60 -1.35 -3.85 7.03
C ASN A 60 -2.48 -3.02 6.41
N SER A 61 -3.70 -3.54 6.34
CA SER A 61 -4.86 -2.82 5.79
C SER A 61 -5.16 -1.53 6.55
N ARG A 62 -5.09 -1.57 7.88
CA ARG A 62 -5.29 -0.38 8.73
C ARG A 62 -4.16 0.64 8.53
N ASN A 63 -2.91 0.18 8.59
CA ASN A 63 -1.73 1.02 8.47
C ASN A 63 -1.61 1.64 7.09
N PHE A 64 -1.90 0.87 6.03
CA PHE A 64 -1.95 1.35 4.66
C PHE A 64 -2.97 2.48 4.50
N CYS A 65 -4.20 2.31 5.01
CA CYS A 65 -5.22 3.35 4.90
C CYS A 65 -4.84 4.62 5.68
N ARG A 66 -4.26 4.49 6.88
CA ARG A 66 -3.76 5.65 7.65
C ARG A 66 -2.63 6.38 6.93
N PHE A 67 -1.65 5.63 6.43
CA PHE A 67 -0.52 6.17 5.69
C PHE A 67 -0.97 6.88 4.41
N MET A 68 -1.82 6.25 3.59
CA MET A 68 -2.34 6.89 2.38
C MET A 68 -3.14 8.16 2.72
N SER A 69 -3.90 8.15 3.81
CA SER A 69 -4.63 9.35 4.25
C SER A 69 -3.70 10.51 4.61
N SER A 70 -2.54 10.24 5.25
CA SER A 70 -1.55 11.28 5.53
C SER A 70 -0.92 11.80 4.24
N GLN A 71 -0.56 10.90 3.31
CA GLN A 71 -0.03 11.26 1.99
C GLN A 71 -1.01 12.10 1.16
N PHE A 72 -2.32 11.86 1.26
CA PHE A 72 -3.30 12.66 0.53
C PHE A 72 -3.47 14.07 1.09
N ARG A 73 -3.10 14.30 2.36
CA ARG A 73 -3.14 15.63 3.01
C ARG A 73 -1.84 16.41 2.86
N ALA A 74 -0.71 15.72 2.89
CA ALA A 74 0.62 16.29 2.75
C ALA A 74 1.50 15.29 1.99
N TYR A 75 1.50 15.40 0.66
CA TYR A 75 2.14 14.39 -0.18
C TYR A 75 3.66 14.54 -0.19
N GLU A 76 4.36 13.47 0.20
CA GLU A 76 5.82 13.41 0.21
C GLU A 76 6.32 12.18 -0.57
N PRO A 77 6.81 12.36 -1.81
CA PRO A 77 7.20 11.24 -2.68
C PRO A 77 8.27 10.32 -2.08
N VAL A 78 9.23 10.88 -1.33
CA VAL A 78 10.27 10.08 -0.66
C VAL A 78 9.63 9.19 0.42
N ALA A 79 8.69 9.73 1.19
CA ALA A 79 8.00 8.98 2.23
C ALA A 79 7.17 7.83 1.63
N LEU A 80 6.48 8.06 0.50
CA LEU A 80 5.76 7.00 -0.23
C LEU A 80 6.70 5.85 -0.64
N VAL A 81 7.83 6.17 -1.27
CA VAL A 81 8.76 5.15 -1.78
C VAL A 81 9.45 4.39 -0.66
N GLU A 82 10.00 5.08 0.32
CA GLU A 82 10.73 4.44 1.43
C GLU A 82 9.79 3.56 2.27
N THR A 83 8.56 4.03 2.53
CA THR A 83 7.55 3.22 3.23
C THR A 83 7.15 2.00 2.42
N ALA A 84 6.93 2.12 1.11
CA ALA A 84 6.60 0.99 0.25
C ALA A 84 7.73 -0.06 0.22
N LEU A 85 8.99 0.37 0.07
CA LEU A 85 10.15 -0.53 0.10
C LEU A 85 10.26 -1.28 1.43
N TRP A 86 10.08 -0.57 2.54
CA TRP A 86 10.10 -1.18 3.87
C TRP A 86 8.97 -2.18 4.07
N VAL A 87 7.72 -1.83 3.69
CA VAL A 87 6.58 -2.74 3.78
C VAL A 87 6.83 -4.00 2.96
N PHE A 88 7.30 -3.87 1.72
CA PHE A 88 7.61 -5.03 0.89
C PHE A 88 8.65 -5.93 1.57
N ARG A 89 9.74 -5.34 2.07
CA ARG A 89 10.81 -6.08 2.74
C ARG A 89 10.36 -6.75 4.04
N ALA A 90 9.68 -6.01 4.93
CA ALA A 90 9.23 -6.50 6.22
C ALA A 90 8.29 -7.69 6.04
N TYR A 91 7.28 -7.56 5.18
CA TYR A 91 6.30 -8.61 4.97
C TYR A 91 6.91 -9.83 4.26
N ARG A 92 7.84 -9.63 3.32
CA ARG A 92 8.63 -10.71 2.72
C ARG A 92 9.43 -11.49 3.77
N ALA A 93 10.03 -10.82 4.75
CA ALA A 93 10.73 -11.48 5.85
C ALA A 93 9.80 -12.32 6.76
N HIS A 94 8.51 -11.98 6.82
CA HIS A 94 7.47 -12.75 7.52
C HIS A 94 6.80 -13.84 6.66
N GLY A 95 7.24 -14.06 5.41
CA GLY A 95 6.74 -15.15 4.57
C GLY A 95 5.62 -14.77 3.59
N PHE A 96 5.27 -13.48 3.49
CA PHE A 96 4.37 -13.02 2.43
C PHE A 96 5.01 -13.23 1.06
N GLN A 97 4.21 -13.66 0.09
CA GLN A 97 4.64 -13.94 -1.28
C GLN A 97 4.50 -12.70 -2.17
N ILE A 98 5.31 -12.60 -3.22
CA ILE A 98 5.22 -11.46 -4.17
C ILE A 98 3.82 -11.34 -4.79
N THR A 99 3.13 -12.46 -5.00
CA THR A 99 1.76 -12.49 -5.54
C THR A 99 0.70 -11.93 -4.58
N TYR A 100 1.04 -11.68 -3.30
CA TYR A 100 0.15 -11.00 -2.36
C TYR A 100 -0.10 -9.55 -2.78
N TRP A 101 0.93 -8.83 -3.20
CA TRP A 101 0.85 -7.39 -3.51
C TRP A 101 -0.17 -7.06 -4.61
N PRO A 102 -0.15 -7.71 -5.80
CA PRO A 102 -1.17 -7.44 -6.81
C PRO A 102 -2.56 -7.86 -6.30
N ALA A 103 -2.69 -9.03 -5.65
CA ALA A 103 -3.98 -9.46 -5.10
C ALA A 103 -4.56 -8.46 -4.09
N TYR A 104 -3.73 -7.88 -3.24
CA TYR A 104 -4.11 -6.91 -2.23
C TYR A 104 -4.45 -5.54 -2.84
N LEU A 105 -3.58 -4.99 -3.69
CA LEU A 105 -3.75 -3.66 -4.27
C LEU A 105 -4.89 -3.60 -5.28
N ASP A 106 -5.06 -4.64 -6.12
CA ASP A 106 -6.18 -4.72 -7.06
C ASP A 106 -7.52 -4.80 -6.29
N THR A 107 -7.58 -5.60 -5.23
CA THR A 107 -8.76 -5.69 -4.36
C THR A 107 -9.07 -4.34 -3.73
N PHE A 108 -8.05 -3.63 -3.22
CA PHE A 108 -8.24 -2.31 -2.64
C PHE A 108 -8.68 -1.25 -3.66
N ALA A 109 -8.17 -1.31 -4.89
CA ALA A 109 -8.57 -0.41 -5.96
C ALA A 109 -10.05 -0.58 -6.33
N GLU A 110 -10.55 -1.82 -6.42
CA GLU A 110 -11.97 -2.09 -6.69
C GLU A 110 -12.88 -1.67 -5.52
N ILE A 111 -12.46 -1.92 -4.28
CA ILE A 111 -13.18 -1.44 -3.09
C ILE A 111 -13.26 0.09 -3.09
N SER A 112 -12.12 0.75 -3.36
CA SER A 112 -12.05 2.22 -3.41
C SER A 112 -12.95 2.77 -4.51
N ARG A 113 -12.98 2.13 -5.69
CA ARG A 113 -13.89 2.52 -6.79
C ARG A 113 -15.36 2.41 -6.39
N ALA A 114 -15.72 1.36 -5.66
CA ALA A 114 -17.10 1.11 -5.27
C ALA A 114 -17.59 2.02 -4.14
N GLN A 115 -16.69 2.42 -3.23
CA GLN A 115 -17.06 3.14 -2.00
C GLN A 115 -16.79 4.65 -2.04
N LEU A 116 -15.82 5.10 -2.84
CA LEU A 116 -15.53 6.53 -2.99
C LEU A 116 -16.38 7.15 -4.09
N SER A 117 -16.59 8.46 -4.02
CA SER A 117 -17.15 9.22 -5.14
C SER A 117 -16.22 9.11 -6.35
N GLY A 118 -16.78 9.21 -7.57
CA GLY A 118 -15.97 9.21 -8.79
C GLY A 118 -14.91 10.31 -8.81
N LYS A 119 -15.19 11.46 -8.17
CA LYS A 119 -14.22 12.55 -8.00
C LYS A 119 -13.06 12.14 -7.10
N ALA A 120 -13.34 11.62 -5.90
CA ALA A 120 -12.29 11.21 -4.97
C ALA A 120 -11.49 10.03 -5.51
N PHE A 121 -12.17 9.00 -6.05
CA PHE A 121 -11.52 7.86 -6.67
C PHE A 121 -10.59 8.29 -7.82
N GLY A 122 -11.02 9.20 -8.69
CA GLY A 122 -10.20 9.70 -9.80
C GLY A 122 -8.90 10.39 -9.37
N GLN A 123 -8.85 10.93 -8.14
CA GLN A 123 -7.64 11.57 -7.59
C GLN A 123 -6.77 10.62 -6.76
N ILE A 124 -7.37 9.57 -6.19
CA ILE A 124 -6.69 8.59 -5.33
C ILE A 124 -6.13 7.41 -6.14
N TYR A 125 -6.87 6.97 -7.15
CA TYR A 125 -6.48 5.85 -8.00
C TYR A 125 -5.08 5.98 -8.60
N PRO A 126 -4.57 7.15 -9.04
CA PRO A 126 -3.20 7.28 -9.53
C PRO A 126 -2.12 6.78 -8.57
N PHE A 127 -2.34 6.89 -7.25
CA PHE A 127 -1.41 6.36 -6.25
C PHE A 127 -1.45 4.84 -6.19
N LEU A 128 -2.64 4.25 -6.25
CA LEU A 128 -2.82 2.79 -6.27
C LEU A 128 -2.26 2.19 -7.56
N GLU A 129 -2.56 2.82 -8.69
CA GLU A 129 -2.02 2.45 -10.00
C GLU A 129 -0.49 2.53 -10.02
N TRP A 130 0.09 3.59 -9.45
CA TRP A 130 1.53 3.71 -9.32
C TRP A 130 2.11 2.55 -8.50
N LEU A 131 1.54 2.25 -7.33
CA LEU A 131 1.99 1.11 -6.50
C LEU A 131 1.94 -0.21 -7.29
N ILE A 132 0.82 -0.47 -7.99
CA ILE A 132 0.62 -1.69 -8.80
C ILE A 132 1.68 -1.79 -9.91
N LEU A 133 1.87 -0.72 -10.67
CA LEU A 133 2.83 -0.69 -11.77
C LEU A 133 4.29 -0.81 -11.28
N GLN A 134 4.57 -0.33 -10.07
CA GLN A 134 5.91 -0.37 -9.48
C GLN A 134 6.22 -1.65 -8.70
N ILE A 135 5.28 -2.58 -8.51
CA ILE A 135 5.51 -3.86 -7.82
C ILE A 135 6.83 -4.55 -8.24
N PRO A 136 7.15 -4.71 -9.55
CA PRO A 136 8.38 -5.40 -9.94
C PRO A 136 9.65 -4.69 -9.45
N ALA A 137 9.67 -3.36 -9.47
CA ALA A 137 10.81 -2.57 -9.01
C ALA A 137 10.91 -2.56 -7.48
N LEU A 138 9.78 -2.38 -6.79
CA LEU A 138 9.71 -2.43 -5.32
C LEU A 138 10.23 -3.77 -4.80
N VAL A 139 9.78 -4.89 -5.37
CA VAL A 139 10.26 -6.24 -5.04
C VAL A 139 11.76 -6.39 -5.32
N ALA A 140 12.22 -6.00 -6.51
CA ALA A 140 13.62 -6.19 -6.89
C ALA A 140 14.59 -5.42 -5.97
N ILE A 141 14.19 -4.24 -5.49
CA ILE A 141 14.99 -3.42 -4.57
C ILE A 141 14.87 -3.99 -3.14
N SER A 142 13.65 -4.25 -2.66
CA SER A 142 13.45 -4.77 -1.30
C SER A 142 14.12 -6.12 -1.08
N ASP A 143 14.14 -6.99 -2.09
CA ASP A 143 14.77 -8.31 -2.01
C ASP A 143 16.30 -8.23 -1.94
N GLN A 144 16.93 -7.21 -2.55
CA GLN A 144 18.37 -6.96 -2.40
C GLN A 144 18.74 -6.56 -0.97
N GLU A 145 17.79 -5.98 -0.24
CA GLU A 145 17.98 -5.48 1.13
C GLU A 145 17.56 -6.51 2.19
N LEU A 146 16.96 -7.64 1.81
CA LEU A 146 16.47 -8.68 2.74
C LEU A 146 17.55 -9.20 3.70
N ALA A 147 18.81 -9.28 3.26
CA ALA A 147 19.92 -9.75 4.08
C ALA A 147 20.39 -8.74 5.14
N GLN A 148 19.91 -7.50 5.08
CA GLN A 148 20.27 -6.45 6.03
C GLN A 148 19.27 -6.45 7.21
N PRO A 149 19.62 -5.90 8.38
CA PRO A 149 18.64 -5.63 9.44
C PRO A 149 17.67 -4.53 9.02
N LEU A 150 16.39 -4.63 9.41
CA LEU A 150 15.40 -3.58 9.15
C LEU A 150 15.87 -2.29 9.86
N PRO A 151 15.74 -1.10 9.23
CA PRO A 151 16.06 0.16 9.90
C PRO A 151 15.24 0.29 11.19
N GLU A 152 15.87 0.76 12.27
CA GLU A 152 15.19 0.98 13.57
C GLU A 152 14.16 2.12 13.50
N ASP A 153 14.35 3.07 12.57
CA ASP A 153 13.49 4.24 12.41
C ASP A 153 12.92 4.34 10.98
N LEU A 154 11.60 4.18 10.86
CA LEU A 154 10.78 4.77 9.81
C LEU A 154 9.55 5.40 10.48
N PRO A 155 8.95 6.47 9.90
CA PRO A 155 7.94 7.25 10.59
C PRO A 155 6.68 6.41 10.76
N HIS A 156 6.60 5.75 11.91
CA HIS A 156 5.33 5.51 12.56
C HIS A 156 4.83 6.87 13.03
N GLU A 157 3.63 7.20 12.56
CA GLU A 157 2.79 8.37 12.93
C GLU A 157 2.90 9.60 12.01
#